data_AF-A0A948NDN7-F1
#
_entry.id   AF-A0A948NDN7-F1
#
_cell.length_a   1.000
_cell.length_b   1.000
_cell.length_c   1.000
_cell.angle_alpha   90.00
_cell.angle_beta   90.00
_cell.angle_gamma   90.00
#
_symmetry.space_group_name_H-M   'P 1'
#
loop_
_entity.id
_entity.type
_entity.pdbx_description
1 polymer ?
#
loop_
_entity_poly.entity_id
_entity_poly.type
_entity_poly.pdbx_seq_one_letter_code
_entity_poly.pdbx_strand_id
1 'polypeptide(L)'
;MKSYIERVIAEIPLFFNHFSQCLFRPNRFIQQQLALAEQADEVSKGVEFLILSFLIALFISQLLPEAVNPVTLPADDAAFTQLASSALFDLFLLFFAAAISFGCLRLMGVASSFSAYFRLFAFFCGATLVLLVFANALTNIGMIDPVVAKSWIQLEQSAQVLKSGIEQSMCHTDANGELIANPVLGEQLQQQLTQAQTLYLQATERPLFITGNVLQAIMYLFLLLWLLVAWFAYGKQQQLSSGKIVCSALLSLGLIYLASLLLSLMQTGSQMMAVYRACAAA
;
A
#
# COMPACT_ATOMS: atom_id res chain seq x y z
N MET A 1 16.13 -0.30 32.00
CA MET A 1 15.43 -1.11 30.98
C MET A 1 15.49 -0.32 29.68
N LYS A 2 16.02 -0.90 28.59
CA LYS A 2 16.00 -0.20 27.29
C LYS A 2 14.56 -0.03 26.82
N SER A 3 14.25 1.16 26.32
CA SER A 3 12.99 1.48 25.63
C SER A 3 12.77 0.49 24.48
N TYR A 4 11.52 0.13 24.18
CA TYR A 4 11.20 -0.75 23.04
C TYR A 4 11.81 -0.23 21.72
N ILE A 5 11.82 1.09 21.54
CA ILE A 5 12.42 1.76 20.39
C ILE A 5 13.95 1.57 20.36
N GLU A 6 14.63 1.64 21.51
CA GLU A 6 16.08 1.40 21.59
C GLU A 6 16.45 -0.05 21.26
N ARG A 7 15.56 -1.01 21.54
CA ARG A 7 15.75 -2.41 21.14
C ARG A 7 15.60 -2.57 19.63
N VAL A 8 14.55 -1.98 19.06
CA VAL A 8 14.31 -1.99 17.60
C VAL A 8 15.45 -1.31 16.83
N ILE A 9 15.99 -0.19 17.33
CA ILE A 9 17.14 0.50 16.71
C ILE A 9 18.42 -0.34 16.82
N ALA A 10 18.62 -1.08 17.91
CA ALA A 10 19.77 -1.96 18.06
C ALA A 10 19.78 -3.12 17.04
N GLU A 11 18.64 -3.43 16.41
CA GLU A 11 18.50 -4.48 15.40
C GLU A 11 18.80 -4.03 13.97
N ILE A 12 19.08 -2.74 13.73
CA ILE A 12 19.42 -2.21 12.39
C ILE A 12 20.52 -3.02 11.66
N PRO A 13 21.63 -3.45 12.29
CA PRO A 13 22.63 -4.27 11.60
C PRO A 13 22.09 -5.65 11.16
N LEU A 14 21.26 -6.27 12.00
CA LEU A 14 20.60 -7.55 11.69
C LEU A 14 19.56 -7.38 10.60
N PHE A 15 18.87 -6.24 10.58
CA PHE A 15 17.93 -5.86 9.53
C PHE A 15 18.59 -5.89 8.16
N PHE A 16 19.72 -5.20 7.96
CA PHE A 16 20.38 -5.18 6.64
C PHE A 16 20.84 -6.58 6.19
N ASN A 17 21.25 -7.43 7.13
CA ASN A 17 21.59 -8.81 6.83
C ASN A 17 20.35 -9.60 6.38
N HIS A 18 19.24 -9.57 7.14
CA HIS A 18 18.01 -10.23 6.73
C HIS A 18 17.44 -9.67 5.42
N PHE A 19 17.40 -8.35 5.27
CA PHE A 19 16.94 -7.66 4.06
C PHE A 19 17.75 -8.09 2.83
N SER A 20 19.08 -8.07 2.92
CA SER A 20 19.95 -8.50 1.81
C SER A 20 19.80 -9.99 1.48
N GLN A 21 19.63 -10.85 2.49
CA GLN A 21 19.40 -12.27 2.27
C GLN A 21 18.02 -12.54 1.64
N CYS A 22 16.96 -11.87 2.09
CA CYS A 22 15.64 -11.91 1.47
C CYS A 22 15.70 -11.46 0.00
N LEU A 23 16.38 -10.35 -0.26
CA LEU A 23 16.46 -9.75 -1.58
C LEU A 23 17.26 -10.62 -2.56
N PHE A 24 18.50 -10.98 -2.22
CA PHE A 24 19.42 -11.61 -3.16
C PHE A 24 19.40 -13.15 -3.12
N ARG A 25 18.95 -13.75 -2.01
CA ARG A 25 18.99 -15.21 -1.82
C ARG A 25 17.70 -15.75 -1.17
N PRO A 26 16.52 -15.45 -1.74
CA PRO A 26 15.22 -15.76 -1.11
C PRO A 26 15.05 -17.26 -0.79
N ASN A 27 15.48 -18.17 -1.67
CA ASN A 27 15.39 -19.61 -1.43
C ASN A 27 16.23 -20.07 -0.23
N ARG A 28 17.48 -19.60 -0.12
CA ARG A 28 18.36 -19.94 1.01
C ARG A 28 17.82 -19.34 2.32
N PHE A 29 17.32 -18.11 2.26
CA PHE A 29 16.69 -17.47 3.41
C PHE A 29 15.47 -18.26 3.91
N ILE A 30 14.57 -18.64 2.99
CA ILE A 30 13.40 -19.48 3.32
C ILE A 30 13.83 -20.80 3.96
N GLN A 31 14.81 -21.49 3.39
CA GLN A 31 15.34 -22.74 3.97
C GLN A 31 15.87 -22.54 5.38
N GLN A 32 16.68 -21.50 5.60
CA GLN A 32 17.25 -21.19 6.91
C GLN A 32 16.17 -20.91 7.94
N GLN A 33 15.17 -20.08 7.59
CA GLN A 33 14.08 -19.73 8.49
C GLN A 33 13.14 -20.92 8.75
N LEU A 34 12.94 -21.83 7.81
CA LEU A 34 12.16 -23.05 8.04
C LEU A 34 12.92 -24.10 8.86
N ALA A 35 14.25 -24.07 8.85
CA ALA A 35 15.09 -24.99 9.62
C ALA A 35 15.29 -24.56 11.08
N LEU A 36 14.90 -23.33 11.44
CA LEU A 36 14.90 -22.88 12.84
C LEU A 36 13.85 -23.68 13.62
N ALA A 37 14.21 -24.11 14.84
CA ALA A 37 13.27 -24.76 15.74
C ALA A 37 12.14 -23.80 16.12
N GLU A 38 10.91 -24.31 16.20
CA GLU A 38 9.76 -23.52 16.64
C GLU A 38 10.00 -22.95 18.04
N GLN A 39 10.11 -21.63 18.11
CA GLN A 39 10.24 -20.87 19.36
C GLN A 39 8.89 -20.22 19.70
N ALA A 40 8.65 -19.95 20.99
CA ALA A 40 7.43 -19.24 21.41
C ALA A 40 7.32 -17.81 20.83
N ASP A 41 8.43 -17.26 20.34
CA ASP A 41 8.57 -15.85 19.93
C ASP A 41 8.87 -15.66 18.43
N GLU A 42 8.56 -16.65 17.59
CA GLU A 42 8.88 -16.59 16.16
C GLU A 42 8.14 -15.50 15.40
N VAL A 43 6.89 -15.23 15.80
CA VAL A 43 6.07 -14.18 15.22
C VAL A 43 6.66 -12.81 15.54
N SER A 44 7.16 -12.60 16.78
CA SER A 44 7.72 -11.31 17.19
C SER A 44 8.89 -10.89 16.31
N LYS A 45 9.83 -11.79 16.00
CA LYS A 45 10.98 -11.48 15.12
C LYS A 45 10.57 -11.03 13.72
N GLY A 46 9.53 -11.65 13.14
CA GLY A 46 9.00 -11.24 11.85
C GLY A 46 8.32 -9.86 11.92
N VAL A 47 7.56 -9.62 12.99
CA VAL A 47 6.88 -8.35 13.24
C VAL A 47 7.86 -7.22 13.53
N GLU A 48 8.91 -7.45 14.33
CA GLU A 48 9.99 -6.50 14.60
C GLU A 48 10.68 -6.05 13.32
N PHE A 49 11.00 -7.01 12.43
CA PHE A 49 11.53 -6.70 11.10
C PHE A 49 10.55 -5.87 10.27
N LEU A 50 9.25 -6.23 10.24
CA LEU A 50 8.22 -5.50 9.51
C LEU A 50 8.06 -4.06 10.02
N ILE A 51 8.06 -3.86 11.34
CA ILE A 51 8.00 -2.53 11.97
C ILE A 51 9.23 -1.72 11.59
N LEU A 52 10.44 -2.31 11.66
CA LEU A 52 11.66 -1.62 11.30
C LEU A 52 11.71 -1.28 9.80
N SER A 53 11.24 -2.18 8.93
CA SER A 53 11.02 -1.91 7.51
C SER A 53 10.10 -0.73 7.29
N PHE A 54 8.97 -0.67 8.01
CA PHE A 54 8.02 0.43 7.93
C PHE A 54 8.65 1.77 8.35
N LEU A 55 9.40 1.79 9.46
CA LEU A 55 10.11 2.99 9.92
C LEU A 55 11.16 3.46 8.90
N ILE A 56 11.94 2.54 8.33
CA ILE A 56 12.94 2.85 7.30
C ILE A 56 12.26 3.39 6.04
N ALA A 57 11.16 2.78 5.61
CA ALA A 57 10.41 3.20 4.45
C ALA A 57 9.74 4.56 4.63
N LEU A 58 9.18 4.84 5.82
CA LEU A 58 8.70 6.18 6.17
C LEU A 58 9.84 7.19 6.12
N PHE A 59 11.01 6.86 6.68
CA PHE A 59 12.17 7.75 6.62
C PHE A 59 12.60 8.03 5.18
N ILE A 60 12.67 6.99 4.33
CA ILE A 60 12.98 7.15 2.91
C ILE A 60 11.91 7.97 2.20
N SER A 61 10.62 7.76 2.48
CA SER A 61 9.55 8.52 1.83
C SER A 61 9.56 10.00 2.23
N GLN A 62 10.06 10.35 3.42
CA GLN A 62 10.29 11.75 3.81
C GLN A 62 11.52 12.36 3.12
N LEU A 63 12.60 11.58 2.94
CA LEU A 63 13.81 12.05 2.27
C LEU A 63 13.67 12.14 0.74
N LEU A 64 12.90 11.23 0.16
CA LEU A 64 12.66 11.07 -1.27
C LEU A 64 11.13 10.95 -1.49
N PRO A 65 10.38 12.05 -1.33
CA PRO A 65 8.92 12.02 -1.42
C PRO A 65 8.46 11.62 -2.81
N GLU A 66 7.44 10.78 -2.94
CA GLU A 66 6.86 10.46 -4.25
C GLU A 66 6.24 11.70 -4.90
N ALA A 67 6.42 11.84 -6.21
CA ALA A 67 5.97 12.99 -6.97
C ALA A 67 4.43 13.10 -7.04
N VAL A 68 3.75 11.96 -7.13
CA VAL A 68 2.31 11.86 -7.46
C VAL A 68 1.46 11.71 -6.20
N ASN A 69 2.05 11.26 -5.09
CA ASN A 69 1.36 11.09 -3.82
C ASN A 69 2.36 11.16 -2.65
N PRO A 70 2.88 12.37 -2.33
CA PRO A 70 3.85 12.51 -1.26
C PRO A 70 3.23 12.12 0.08
N VAL A 71 3.93 11.27 0.84
CA VAL A 71 3.53 10.96 2.22
C VAL A 71 3.70 12.23 3.05
N THR A 72 2.58 12.90 3.34
CA THR A 72 2.56 14.09 4.18
C THR A 72 2.35 13.69 5.63
N LEU A 73 3.27 14.10 6.50
CA LEU A 73 3.08 13.92 7.94
C LEU A 73 1.98 14.88 8.42
N PRO A 74 0.99 14.40 9.19
CA PRO A 74 -0.10 15.23 9.70
C PRO A 74 0.43 16.38 10.55
N ALA A 75 -0.18 17.56 10.40
CA ALA A 75 0.21 18.77 11.12
C ALA A 75 -0.42 18.87 12.52
N ASP A 76 -1.48 18.10 12.79
CA ASP A 76 -2.29 18.13 14.00
C ASP A 76 -2.53 16.72 14.58
N ASP A 77 -2.74 16.66 15.90
CA ASP A 77 -2.88 15.40 16.65
C ASP A 77 -4.10 14.56 16.19
N ALA A 78 -5.17 15.23 15.75
CA ALA A 78 -6.36 14.55 15.26
C ALA A 78 -6.09 13.84 13.93
N ALA A 79 -5.43 14.51 12.98
CA ALA A 79 -5.02 13.88 11.73
C ALA A 79 -3.92 12.83 11.94
N PHE A 80 -3.04 13.00 12.94
CA PHE A 80 -2.08 11.96 13.33
C PHE A 80 -2.78 10.69 13.83
N THR A 81 -3.83 10.86 14.63
CA THR A 81 -4.65 9.76 15.12
C THR A 81 -5.37 9.04 13.96
N GLN A 82 -5.86 9.78 12.97
CA GLN A 82 -6.46 9.20 11.77
C GLN A 82 -5.43 8.41 10.93
N LEU A 83 -4.24 8.98 10.70
CA LEU A 83 -3.18 8.29 9.97
C LEU A 83 -2.75 7.01 10.71
N ALA A 84 -2.56 7.08 12.02
CA ALA A 84 -2.21 5.92 12.84
C ALA A 84 -3.29 4.84 12.81
N SER A 85 -4.58 5.24 12.87
CA SER A 85 -5.70 4.31 12.75
C SER A 85 -5.76 3.65 11.37
N SER A 86 -5.48 4.40 10.30
CA SER A 86 -5.41 3.84 8.94
C SER A 86 -4.27 2.82 8.82
N ALA A 87 -3.08 3.17 9.31
CA ALA A 87 -1.92 2.28 9.28
C ALA A 87 -2.16 1.00 10.10
N LEU A 88 -2.85 1.09 11.25
CA LEU A 88 -3.28 -0.07 12.02
C LEU A 88 -4.24 -0.95 11.23
N PHE A 89 -5.20 -0.34 10.54
CA PHE A 89 -6.13 -1.06 9.68
C PHE A 89 -5.40 -1.79 8.55
N ASP A 90 -4.44 -1.14 7.90
CA ASP A 90 -3.62 -1.75 6.84
C ASP A 90 -2.78 -2.92 7.36
N LEU A 91 -2.25 -2.83 8.59
CA LEU A 91 -1.59 -3.95 9.26
C LEU A 91 -2.54 -5.12 9.54
N PHE A 92 -3.78 -4.84 9.93
CA PHE A 92 -4.81 -5.87 10.06
C PHE A 92 -5.13 -6.52 8.70
N LEU A 93 -5.26 -5.74 7.64
CA LEU A 93 -5.46 -6.27 6.29
C LEU A 93 -4.31 -7.16 5.84
N LEU A 94 -3.07 -6.76 6.15
CA LEU A 94 -1.88 -7.54 5.87
C LEU A 94 -1.89 -8.87 6.63
N PHE A 95 -2.33 -8.87 7.90
CA PHE A 95 -2.51 -10.09 8.68
C PHE A 95 -3.60 -11.01 8.08
N PHE A 96 -4.75 -10.45 7.69
CA PHE A 96 -5.80 -11.22 7.01
C PHE A 96 -5.34 -11.78 5.67
N ALA A 97 -4.56 -11.01 4.90
CA ALA A 97 -3.96 -11.50 3.66
C ALA A 97 -3.03 -12.69 3.92
N ALA A 98 -2.22 -12.64 4.98
CA ALA A 98 -1.38 -13.76 5.41
C ALA A 98 -2.20 -14.99 5.84
N ALA A 99 -3.31 -14.77 6.55
CA ALA A 99 -4.20 -15.85 6.98
C ALA A 99 -4.90 -16.52 5.79
N ILE A 100 -5.40 -15.72 4.83
CA ILE A 100 -6.00 -16.22 3.59
C ILE A 100 -4.97 -17.00 2.79
N SER A 101 -3.79 -16.44 2.55
CA SER A 101 -2.75 -17.09 1.76
C SER A 101 -2.27 -18.39 2.40
N PHE A 102 -2.11 -18.43 3.73
CA PHE A 102 -1.82 -19.65 4.45
C PHE A 102 -2.96 -20.66 4.38
N GLY A 103 -4.21 -20.22 4.51
CA GLY A 103 -5.40 -21.06 4.34
C GLY A 103 -5.43 -21.75 2.97
N CYS A 104 -5.15 -21.01 1.90
CA CYS A 104 -5.02 -21.55 0.54
C CYS A 104 -3.91 -22.60 0.45
N LEU A 105 -2.74 -22.33 1.03
CA LEU A 105 -1.62 -23.26 1.07
C LEU A 105 -1.96 -24.52 1.89
N ARG A 106 -2.69 -24.37 2.99
CA ARG A 106 -3.17 -25.48 3.83
C ARG A 106 -4.14 -26.37 3.08
N LEU A 107 -5.08 -25.80 2.32
CA LEU A 107 -5.99 -26.54 1.44
C LEU A 107 -5.26 -27.37 0.38
N MET A 108 -4.06 -26.93 -0.04
CA MET A 108 -3.23 -27.67 -1.00
C MET A 108 -2.37 -28.78 -0.36
N GLY A 109 -2.35 -28.87 0.98
CA GLY A 109 -1.69 -29.94 1.74
C GLY A 109 -0.38 -29.54 2.43
N VAL A 110 -0.13 -28.24 2.65
CA VAL A 110 1.04 -27.79 3.43
C VAL A 110 0.90 -28.20 4.89
N ALA A 111 1.94 -28.81 5.46
CA ALA A 111 1.93 -29.28 6.85
C ALA A 111 2.49 -28.27 7.87
N SER A 112 3.21 -27.23 7.42
CA SER A 112 3.85 -26.24 8.30
C SER A 112 2.86 -25.48 9.20
N SER A 113 3.39 -24.93 10.30
CA SER A 113 2.66 -24.07 11.22
C SER A 113 2.43 -22.67 10.63
N PHE A 114 1.35 -22.02 11.06
CA PHE A 114 1.05 -20.64 10.67
C PHE A 114 2.12 -19.66 11.16
N SER A 115 2.69 -19.87 12.36
CA SER A 115 3.74 -19.01 12.92
C SER A 115 4.98 -18.95 12.04
N ALA A 116 5.47 -20.11 11.58
CA ALA A 116 6.63 -20.18 10.69
C ALA A 116 6.35 -19.53 9.34
N TYR A 117 5.14 -19.71 8.79
CA TYR A 117 4.71 -19.04 7.57
C TYR A 117 4.62 -17.53 7.75
N PHE A 118 3.95 -17.06 8.80
CA PHE A 118 3.72 -15.65 9.07
C PHE A 118 5.03 -14.90 9.29
N ARG A 119 6.00 -15.51 9.99
CA ARG A 119 7.35 -14.96 10.13
C ARG A 119 7.98 -14.68 8.77
N LEU A 120 7.97 -15.67 7.86
CA LEU A 120 8.48 -15.50 6.50
C LEU A 120 7.71 -14.45 5.72
N PHE A 121 6.38 -14.50 5.79
CA PHE A 121 5.51 -13.52 5.15
C PHE A 121 5.87 -12.09 5.59
N ALA A 122 6.05 -11.86 6.90
CA ALA A 122 6.44 -10.56 7.44
C ALA A 122 7.79 -10.07 6.93
N PHE A 123 8.81 -10.95 6.82
CA PHE A 123 10.11 -10.60 6.22
C PHE A 123 9.97 -10.16 4.76
N PHE A 124 9.25 -10.93 3.94
CA PHE A 124 9.06 -10.60 2.52
C PHE A 124 8.20 -9.34 2.34
N CYS A 125 7.17 -9.14 3.16
CA CYS A 125 6.37 -7.91 3.16
C CYS A 125 7.19 -6.69 3.56
N GLY A 126 7.99 -6.79 4.63
CA GLY A 126 8.87 -5.70 5.06
C GLY A 126 9.89 -5.32 4.00
N ALA A 127 10.51 -6.30 3.34
CA ALA A 127 11.43 -6.04 2.24
C ALA A 127 10.71 -5.40 1.03
N THR A 128 9.52 -5.91 0.68
CA THR A 128 8.69 -5.35 -0.40
C THR A 128 8.34 -3.90 -0.13
N LEU A 129 7.96 -3.57 1.11
CA LEU A 129 7.56 -2.22 1.51
C LEU A 129 8.69 -1.21 1.31
N VAL A 130 9.92 -1.55 1.72
CA VAL A 130 11.09 -0.68 1.50
C VAL A 130 11.38 -0.51 0.00
N LEU A 131 11.31 -1.58 -0.78
CA LEU A 131 11.58 -1.54 -2.22
C LEU A 131 10.51 -0.76 -3.00
N LEU A 132 9.24 -0.84 -2.57
CA LEU A 132 8.15 -0.05 -3.16
C LEU A 132 8.37 1.44 -2.96
N VAL A 133 8.82 1.89 -1.78
CA VAL A 133 9.14 3.31 -1.57
C VAL A 133 10.26 3.77 -2.50
N PHE A 134 11.31 2.97 -2.70
CA PHE A 134 12.37 3.29 -3.67
C PHE A 134 11.84 3.32 -5.12
N ALA A 135 10.98 2.38 -5.50
CA ALA A 135 10.37 2.38 -6.82
C ALA A 135 9.48 3.61 -7.05
N ASN A 136 8.71 4.01 -6.03
CA ASN A 136 7.86 5.19 -6.07
C ASN A 136 8.66 6.49 -6.15
N ALA A 137 9.79 6.56 -5.45
CA ALA A 137 10.70 7.70 -5.51
C ALA A 137 11.26 7.95 -6.92
N LEU A 138 11.26 6.96 -7.83
CA LEU A 138 11.68 7.15 -9.24
C LEU A 138 10.76 8.12 -10.00
N THR A 139 9.51 8.29 -9.58
CA THR A 139 8.58 9.26 -10.17
C THR A 139 9.09 10.70 -10.02
N ASN A 140 9.96 10.98 -9.05
CA ASN A 140 10.62 12.29 -8.88
C ASN A 140 11.47 12.72 -10.07
N ILE A 141 11.93 11.77 -10.89
CA ILE A 141 12.64 12.11 -12.14
C ILE A 141 11.76 13.00 -13.02
N GLY A 142 10.44 12.77 -13.02
CA GLY A 142 9.48 13.60 -13.75
C GLY A 142 9.40 15.03 -13.23
N MET A 143 9.60 15.24 -11.93
CA MET A 143 9.50 16.55 -11.27
C MET A 143 10.73 17.45 -11.49
N ILE A 144 11.78 16.93 -12.14
CA ILE A 144 12.89 17.75 -12.64
C ILE A 144 12.39 18.71 -13.74
N ASP A 145 11.34 18.33 -14.47
CA ASP A 145 10.70 19.22 -15.43
C ASP A 145 9.84 20.27 -14.70
N PRO A 146 10.16 21.58 -14.80
CA PRO A 146 9.43 22.62 -14.12
C PRO A 146 7.97 22.75 -14.60
N VAL A 147 7.64 22.28 -15.81
CA VAL A 147 6.26 22.26 -16.30
C VAL A 147 5.48 21.18 -15.57
N VAL A 148 6.04 19.97 -15.44
CA VAL A 148 5.40 18.86 -14.71
C VAL A 148 5.18 19.25 -13.25
N ALA A 149 6.20 19.81 -12.59
CA ALA A 149 6.08 20.24 -11.20
C ALA A 149 4.99 21.30 -10.98
N LYS A 150 4.91 22.32 -11.86
CA LYS A 150 3.88 23.35 -11.77
C LYS A 150 2.48 22.80 -12.04
N SER A 151 2.33 21.98 -13.07
CA SER A 151 1.04 21.35 -13.39
C SER A 151 0.56 20.46 -12.25
N TRP A 152 1.46 19.76 -11.56
CA TRP A 152 1.10 18.91 -10.44
C TRP A 152 0.63 19.70 -9.21
N ILE A 153 1.33 20.78 -8.85
CA ILE A 153 0.90 21.70 -7.78
C ILE A 153 -0.49 22.28 -8.09
N GLN A 154 -0.74 22.65 -9.34
CA GLN A 154 -2.05 23.16 -9.76
C GLN A 154 -3.14 22.08 -9.69
N LEU A 155 -2.80 20.83 -10.01
CA LEU A 155 -3.72 19.70 -9.87
C LEU A 155 -4.08 19.43 -8.41
N GLU A 156 -3.10 19.44 -7.49
CA GLU A 156 -3.35 19.28 -6.05
C GLU A 156 -4.30 20.36 -5.52
N GLN A 157 -4.07 21.62 -5.90
CA GLN A 157 -4.97 22.73 -5.54
C GLN A 157 -6.38 22.53 -6.13
N SER A 158 -6.46 22.10 -7.39
CA SER A 158 -7.76 21.85 -8.04
C SER A 158 -8.53 20.71 -7.36
N ALA A 159 -7.84 19.66 -6.90
CA ALA A 159 -8.46 18.51 -6.24
C ALA A 159 -9.11 18.89 -4.90
N GLN A 160 -8.49 19.80 -4.13
CA GLN A 160 -9.06 20.30 -2.87
C GLN A 160 -10.37 21.08 -3.13
N VAL A 161 -10.40 21.90 -4.17
CA VAL A 161 -11.61 22.65 -4.57
C VAL A 161 -12.69 21.69 -5.08
N LEU A 162 -12.34 20.75 -5.95
CA LEU A 162 -13.23 19.73 -6.49
C LEU A 162 -13.90 18.89 -5.40
N LYS A 163 -13.15 18.46 -4.38
CA LYS A 163 -13.70 17.71 -3.24
C LYS A 163 -14.83 18.46 -2.56
N SER A 164 -14.59 19.73 -2.22
CA SER A 164 -15.61 20.56 -1.57
C SER A 164 -16.85 20.80 -2.44
N GLY A 165 -16.67 20.99 -3.76
CA GLY A 165 -17.77 21.16 -4.70
C GLY A 165 -18.60 19.88 -4.88
N ILE A 166 -17.96 18.70 -4.90
CA ILE A 166 -18.65 17.41 -4.96
C ILE A 166 -19.46 17.17 -3.69
N GLU A 167 -18.89 17.41 -2.51
CA GLU A 167 -19.59 17.28 -1.23
C GLU A 167 -20.83 18.21 -1.18
N GLN A 168 -20.71 19.45 -1.63
CA GLN A 168 -21.84 20.39 -1.73
C GLN A 168 -22.90 19.93 -2.73
N SER A 169 -22.50 19.34 -3.86
CA SER A 169 -23.44 18.80 -4.85
C SER A 169 -24.28 17.63 -4.29
N MET A 170 -23.70 16.84 -3.39
CA MET A 170 -24.38 15.72 -2.73
C MET A 170 -25.33 16.14 -1.60
N CYS A 171 -25.28 17.41 -1.17
CA CYS A 171 -26.17 17.98 -0.16
C CYS A 171 -27.30 18.83 -0.74
N HIS A 172 -27.39 19.00 -2.07
CA HIS A 172 -28.37 19.88 -2.68
C HIS A 172 -29.73 19.17 -2.83
N THR A 173 -30.72 19.58 -2.02
CA THR A 173 -32.06 19.00 -2.00
C THR A 173 -33.14 19.99 -2.46
N ASP A 174 -34.24 19.48 -2.98
CA ASP A 174 -35.44 20.26 -3.29
C ASP A 174 -36.26 20.55 -2.01
N ALA A 175 -37.38 21.27 -2.16
CA ALA A 175 -38.27 21.57 -1.04
C ALA A 175 -38.95 20.33 -0.42
N ASN A 176 -38.88 19.17 -1.08
CA ASN A 176 -39.40 17.90 -0.60
C ASN A 176 -38.30 17.01 0.03
N GLY A 177 -37.05 17.48 0.04
CA GLY A 177 -35.90 16.72 0.55
C GLY A 177 -35.33 15.71 -0.44
N GLU A 178 -35.74 15.74 -1.72
CA GLU A 178 -35.16 14.91 -2.78
C GLU A 178 -33.86 15.53 -3.30
N LEU A 179 -32.84 14.71 -3.53
CA LEU A 179 -31.57 15.15 -4.10
C LEU A 179 -31.78 15.62 -5.53
N ILE A 180 -31.48 16.88 -5.81
CA ILE A 180 -31.60 17.48 -7.13
C ILE A 180 -30.25 18.02 -7.60
N ALA A 181 -29.93 17.78 -8.87
CA ALA A 181 -28.73 18.32 -9.48
C ALA A 181 -28.76 19.85 -9.44
N ASN A 182 -27.69 20.47 -8.95
CA ASN A 182 -27.50 21.92 -9.06
C ASN A 182 -26.86 22.22 -10.43
N PRO A 183 -27.59 22.81 -11.40
CA PRO A 183 -27.09 22.99 -12.76
C PRO A 183 -25.91 23.99 -12.83
N VAL A 184 -25.91 25.02 -11.97
CA VAL A 184 -24.86 26.04 -11.92
C VAL A 184 -23.57 25.44 -11.35
N LEU A 185 -23.68 24.68 -10.26
CA LEU A 185 -22.55 23.96 -9.67
C LEU A 185 -22.03 22.88 -10.61
N GLY A 186 -22.93 22.20 -11.35
CA GLY A 186 -22.59 21.19 -12.34
C GLY A 186 -21.76 21.73 -13.51
N GLU A 187 -22.15 22.86 -14.09
CA GLU A 187 -21.38 23.52 -15.15
C GLU A 187 -19.99 23.98 -14.66
N GLN A 188 -19.92 24.53 -13.45
CA GLN A 188 -18.64 24.93 -12.82
C GLN A 188 -17.73 23.73 -12.55
N LEU A 189 -18.27 22.64 -11.99
CA LEU A 189 -17.55 21.38 -11.77
C LEU A 189 -17.04 20.80 -13.09
N GLN A 190 -17.85 20.79 -14.13
CA GLN A 190 -17.48 20.27 -15.44
C GLN A 190 -16.37 21.11 -16.09
N GLN A 191 -16.42 22.44 -15.96
CA GLN A 191 -15.35 23.32 -16.45
C GLN A 191 -14.04 23.09 -15.68
N GLN A 192 -14.10 22.95 -14.34
CA GLN A 192 -12.93 22.64 -13.52
C GLN A 192 -12.34 21.26 -13.84
N LEU A 193 -13.17 20.24 -14.05
CA LEU A 193 -12.74 18.90 -14.46
C LEU A 193 -12.03 18.94 -15.83
N THR A 194 -12.56 19.70 -16.79
CA THR A 194 -11.97 19.83 -18.13
C THR A 194 -10.61 20.55 -18.07
N GLN A 195 -10.52 21.58 -17.22
CA GLN A 195 -9.26 22.29 -16.99
C GLN A 195 -8.22 21.38 -16.29
N ALA A 196 -8.62 20.65 -15.25
CA ALA A 196 -7.77 19.69 -14.56
C ALA A 196 -7.30 18.57 -15.51
N GLN A 197 -8.18 18.06 -16.37
CA GLN A 197 -7.83 17.07 -17.38
C GLN A 197 -6.77 17.60 -18.35
N THR A 198 -6.90 18.86 -18.79
CA THR A 198 -5.93 19.50 -19.68
C THR A 198 -4.56 19.63 -19.01
N LEU A 199 -4.54 20.07 -17.74
CA LEU A 199 -3.30 20.18 -16.95
C LEU A 199 -2.64 18.81 -16.71
N TYR A 200 -3.45 17.79 -16.45
CA TYR A 200 -3.00 16.41 -16.31
C TYR A 200 -2.34 15.92 -17.59
N LEU A 201 -2.99 16.06 -18.75
CA LEU A 201 -2.41 15.66 -20.03
C LEU A 201 -1.09 16.39 -20.30
N GLN A 202 -1.04 17.71 -20.06
CA GLN A 202 0.18 18.51 -20.21
C GLN A 202 1.35 18.04 -19.32
N ALA A 203 1.07 17.50 -18.14
CA ALA A 203 2.08 16.90 -17.26
C ALA A 203 2.47 15.49 -17.76
N THR A 204 1.49 14.68 -18.11
CA THR A 204 1.71 13.25 -18.42
C THR A 204 2.31 12.95 -19.78
N GLU A 205 2.17 13.86 -20.75
CA GLU A 205 2.76 13.73 -22.09
C GLU A 205 4.26 14.07 -22.10
N ARG A 206 4.81 14.57 -20.98
CA ARG A 206 6.22 14.96 -20.91
C ARG A 206 7.13 13.75 -20.87
N PRO A 207 8.26 13.76 -21.62
CA PRO A 207 9.14 12.61 -21.73
C PRO A 207 9.76 12.19 -20.39
N LEU A 208 10.06 13.15 -19.51
CA LEU A 208 10.61 12.85 -18.17
C LEU A 208 9.58 12.19 -17.26
N PHE A 209 8.31 12.61 -17.33
CA PHE A 209 7.22 11.97 -16.58
C PHE A 209 6.99 10.53 -17.06
N ILE A 210 6.94 10.33 -18.38
CA ILE A 210 6.82 9.00 -18.98
C ILE A 210 8.00 8.12 -18.55
N THR A 211 9.22 8.66 -18.59
CA THR A 211 10.43 7.91 -18.21
C THR A 211 10.39 7.47 -16.74
N GLY A 212 10.00 8.37 -15.82
CA GLY A 212 9.83 8.05 -14.40
C GLY A 212 8.82 6.92 -14.18
N ASN A 213 7.65 7.01 -14.80
CA ASN A 213 6.61 5.98 -14.69
C ASN A 213 7.00 4.64 -15.33
N VAL A 214 7.68 4.67 -16.47
CA VAL A 214 8.18 3.45 -17.13
C VAL A 214 9.21 2.76 -16.23
N LEU A 215 10.14 3.51 -15.64
CA LEU A 215 11.10 2.97 -14.69
C LEU A 215 10.41 2.38 -13.45
N GLN A 216 9.41 3.07 -12.89
CA GLN A 216 8.61 2.57 -11.78
C GLN A 216 7.88 1.26 -12.15
N ALA A 217 7.23 1.22 -13.31
CA ALA A 217 6.53 0.02 -13.79
C ALA A 217 7.48 -1.17 -14.00
N ILE A 218 8.67 -0.92 -14.54
CA ILE A 218 9.72 -1.95 -14.67
C ILE A 218 10.16 -2.45 -13.29
N MET A 219 10.33 -1.57 -12.30
CA MET A 219 10.66 -1.97 -10.93
C MET A 219 9.55 -2.81 -10.29
N TYR A 220 8.29 -2.44 -10.47
CA TYR A 220 7.16 -3.25 -10.00
C TYR A 220 7.13 -4.63 -10.66
N LEU A 221 7.46 -4.74 -11.95
CA LEU A 221 7.57 -6.03 -12.62
C LEU A 221 8.69 -6.88 -12.01
N PHE A 222 9.87 -6.30 -11.73
CA PHE A 222 10.95 -7.01 -11.05
C PHE A 222 10.55 -7.47 -9.65
N LEU A 223 9.84 -6.64 -8.89
CA LEU A 223 9.32 -6.99 -7.56
C LEU A 223 8.30 -8.13 -7.63
N LEU A 224 7.38 -8.09 -8.60
CA LEU A 224 6.40 -9.15 -8.82
C LEU A 224 7.10 -10.47 -9.15
N LEU A 225 8.09 -10.45 -10.06
CA LEU A 225 8.86 -11.64 -10.39
C LEU A 225 9.64 -12.18 -9.17
N TRP A 226 10.24 -11.29 -8.37
CA TRP A 226 10.93 -11.68 -7.15
C TRP A 226 10.00 -12.32 -6.11
N LEU A 227 8.79 -11.77 -5.92
CA LEU A 227 7.76 -12.35 -5.06
C LEU A 227 7.28 -13.72 -5.57
N LEU A 228 7.10 -13.87 -6.89
CA LEU A 228 6.77 -15.17 -7.49
C LEU A 228 7.88 -16.19 -7.24
N VAL A 229 9.14 -15.81 -7.39
CA VAL A 229 10.28 -16.68 -7.06
C VAL A 229 10.25 -17.10 -5.60
N ALA A 230 9.99 -16.17 -4.67
CA ALA A 230 9.87 -16.48 -3.25
C ALA A 230 8.70 -17.42 -2.94
N TRP A 231 7.53 -17.18 -3.56
CA TRP A 231 6.34 -18.02 -3.42
C TRP A 231 6.59 -19.45 -3.90
N PHE A 232 7.20 -19.60 -5.09
CA PHE A 232 7.57 -20.91 -5.63
C PHE A 232 8.63 -21.61 -4.79
N ALA A 233 9.64 -20.87 -4.30
CA ALA A 233 10.65 -21.42 -3.41
C ALA A 233 10.02 -21.99 -2.13
N TYR A 234 9.13 -21.23 -1.48
CA TYR A 234 8.39 -21.69 -0.31
C TYR A 234 7.55 -22.95 -0.62
N GLY A 235 6.76 -22.93 -1.69
CA GLY A 235 5.93 -24.07 -2.08
C GLY A 235 6.75 -25.33 -2.36
N LYS A 236 7.93 -25.19 -2.98
CA LYS A 236 8.85 -26.31 -3.22
C LYS A 236 9.48 -26.85 -1.94
N GLN A 237 9.83 -25.99 -0.97
CA GLN A 237 10.29 -26.45 0.34
C GLN A 237 9.22 -27.24 1.10
N GLN A 238 7.96 -26.88 0.91
CA GLN A 238 6.81 -27.63 1.44
C GLN A 238 6.42 -28.86 0.61
N GLN A 239 7.27 -29.28 -0.34
CA GLN A 239 7.08 -30.45 -1.21
C GLN A 239 5.80 -30.41 -2.07
N LEU A 240 5.27 -29.22 -2.38
CA LEU A 240 4.12 -29.07 -3.28
C LEU A 240 4.51 -29.27 -4.75
N SER A 241 3.59 -29.85 -5.52
CA SER A 241 3.70 -29.90 -6.98
C SER A 241 3.52 -28.49 -7.57
N SER A 242 4.14 -28.22 -8.73
CA SER A 242 4.06 -26.88 -9.36
C SER A 242 2.62 -26.44 -9.64
N GLY A 243 1.73 -27.38 -10.00
CA GLY A 243 0.31 -27.08 -10.21
C GLY A 243 -0.41 -26.63 -8.94
N LYS A 244 -0.13 -27.25 -7.79
CA LYS A 244 -0.69 -26.84 -6.49
C LYS A 244 -0.18 -25.46 -6.05
N ILE A 245 1.09 -25.16 -6.34
CA ILE A 245 1.69 -23.85 -6.05
C ILE A 245 0.96 -22.75 -6.84
N VAL A 246 0.78 -22.94 -8.14
CA VAL A 246 0.05 -21.99 -8.99
C VAL A 246 -1.40 -21.84 -8.54
N CYS A 247 -2.09 -22.95 -8.27
CA CYS A 247 -3.47 -22.93 -7.80
C CYS A 247 -3.61 -22.16 -6.47
N SER A 248 -2.71 -22.39 -5.51
CA SER A 248 -2.71 -21.64 -4.24
C SER A 248 -2.46 -20.15 -4.44
N ALA A 249 -1.61 -19.75 -5.38
CA ALA A 249 -1.36 -18.35 -5.69
C ALA A 249 -2.61 -17.68 -6.27
N LEU A 250 -3.23 -18.30 -7.28
CA LEU A 250 -4.45 -17.80 -7.91
C LEU A 250 -5.62 -17.71 -6.92
N LEU A 251 -5.80 -18.74 -6.08
CA LEU A 251 -6.85 -18.74 -5.06
C LEU A 251 -6.62 -17.64 -4.02
N SER A 252 -5.37 -17.46 -3.58
CA SER A 252 -5.00 -16.40 -2.63
C SER A 252 -5.28 -15.02 -3.22
N LEU A 253 -4.82 -14.76 -4.45
CA LEU A 253 -5.04 -13.49 -5.14
C LEU A 253 -6.54 -13.22 -5.34
N GLY A 254 -7.32 -14.22 -5.75
CA GLY A 254 -8.77 -14.08 -5.93
C GLY A 254 -9.51 -13.77 -4.64
N LEU A 255 -9.18 -14.47 -3.55
CA LEU A 255 -9.80 -14.24 -2.24
C LEU A 255 -9.38 -12.91 -1.61
N ILE A 256 -8.10 -12.52 -1.72
CA ILE A 256 -7.62 -11.22 -1.26
C ILE A 256 -8.29 -10.09 -2.06
N TYR A 257 -8.42 -10.24 -3.38
CA TYR A 257 -9.12 -9.27 -4.22
C TYR A 257 -10.59 -9.13 -3.81
N LEU A 258 -11.31 -10.26 -3.63
CA LEU A 258 -12.69 -10.25 -3.17
C LEU A 258 -12.83 -9.58 -1.80
N ALA A 259 -11.96 -9.90 -0.85
CA ALA A 259 -11.94 -9.28 0.48
C ALA A 259 -11.70 -7.76 0.39
N SER A 260 -10.74 -7.33 -0.43
CA SER A 260 -10.44 -5.91 -0.63
C SER A 260 -11.62 -5.15 -1.25
N LEU A 261 -12.34 -5.77 -2.19
CA LEU A 261 -13.51 -5.20 -2.82
C LEU A 261 -14.67 -5.04 -1.83
N LEU A 262 -14.92 -6.06 -0.99
CA LEU A 262 -15.94 -5.98 0.06
C LEU A 262 -15.62 -4.88 1.08
N LEU A 263 -14.36 -4.77 1.48
CA LEU A 263 -13.92 -3.72 2.42
C LEU A 263 -14.04 -2.32 1.82
N SER A 264 -13.65 -2.15 0.55
CA SER A 264 -13.81 -0.89 -0.16
C SER A 264 -15.29 -0.49 -0.28
N LEU A 265 -16.19 -1.44 -0.55
CA LEU A 265 -17.64 -1.19 -0.56
C LEU A 265 -18.16 -0.75 0.82
N MET A 266 -17.71 -1.41 1.90
CA MET A 266 -18.09 -1.02 3.26
C MET A 266 -17.57 0.37 3.63
N GLN A 267 -16.31 0.68 3.32
CA GLN A 267 -15.71 1.98 3.58
C GLN A 267 -16.42 3.09 2.79
N THR A 268 -16.66 2.86 1.49
CA THR A 268 -17.39 3.81 0.64
C THR A 268 -18.80 4.06 1.17
N GLY A 269 -19.52 3.01 1.57
CA GLY A 269 -20.85 3.14 2.19
C GLY A 269 -20.82 3.94 3.50
N SER A 270 -19.81 3.71 4.34
CA SER A 270 -19.65 4.47 5.59
C SER A 270 -19.30 5.93 5.35
N GLN A 271 -18.44 6.24 4.37
CA GLN A 271 -18.07 7.61 4.01
C GLN A 271 -19.26 8.37 3.43
N MET A 272 -20.02 7.73 2.53
CA MET A 272 -21.25 8.31 1.98
C MET A 272 -22.27 8.62 3.07
N MET A 273 -22.49 7.70 4.02
CA MET A 273 -23.34 7.99 5.17
C MET A 273 -22.84 9.15 6.03
N ALA A 274 -21.53 9.32 6.18
CA ALA A 274 -20.95 10.44 6.92
C ALA A 274 -21.22 11.77 6.20
N VAL A 275 -21.07 11.82 4.87
CA VAL A 275 -21.39 13.00 4.05
C VAL A 275 -22.87 13.35 4.17
N TYR A 276 -23.78 12.38 4.02
CA TYR A 276 -25.23 12.63 4.16
C TYR A 276 -25.62 13.14 5.55
N ARG A 277 -24.99 12.65 6.62
CA ARG A 277 -25.22 13.16 7.98
C ARG A 277 -24.72 14.59 8.16
N ALA A 278 -23.61 14.95 7.51
CA ALA A 278 -23.09 16.31 7.54
C ALA A 278 -24.01 17.28 6.78
N CYS A 279 -24.62 16.84 5.68
CA CYS A 279 -25.62 17.65 4.94
C CYS A 279 -26.85 17.99 5.79
N ALA A 280 -27.30 17.08 6.66
CA ALA A 280 -28.46 17.31 7.52
C ALA A 280 -28.22 18.28 8.69
N ALA A 281 -26.95 18.62 8.96
CA ALA A 281 -26.54 19.52 10.03
C ALA A 281 -26.21 20.96 9.56
N ALA A 282 -26.24 21.20 8.24
CA ALA A 282 -26.01 22.50 7.59
C ALA A 282 -27.35 23.13 7.19
#